data_AF-A0A957EIN4-F1
#
_entry.id   AF-A0A957EIN4-F1
#
_cell.length_a   1.000
_cell.length_b   1.000
_cell.length_c   1.000
_cell.angle_alpha   90.00
_cell.angle_beta   90.00
_cell.angle_gamma   90.00
#
_symmetry.space_group_name_H-M   'P 1'
#
loop_
_entity.id
_entity.type
_entity.pdbx_description
1 polymer ?
#
loop_
_entity_poly.entity_id
_entity_poly.type
_entity_poly.pdbx_seq_one_letter_code
_entity_poly.pdbx_strand_id
1 'polypeptide(L)'
;MDAQELYDNASLLTGNELRTIAHKPEVQDLSSMSLPEIDAAVDLIARVAPAGNVPGVILNGMLRLSERKMPLKMVQRDIGLLFRGVEQALRERAVYGAFFAGPAAIIWAYQKLMQLAGKDPEASFPEGTWQFYVDYALRDDTARHANETHGFDTRLRQNGVQLALVDRLTAWVMTAVYTLHQYPTLLENEWRERVYTAVLCDITADTPDAARFTNLYRAWEKQRPYQRGHDANPRDDYPTYRRQKFDQFLIEAMRDLPDTILQAWKQRVQTAVSRDLPAYQSQMSILAYLEPGAYAETRTPIPLEQAHVGLIYQGHYYLLPACSPGSSRPIDWRILREQIATLLAHPAATPPAQLEILTRVRRTAVAAIRAELDPALQQELAQLRLAPVWLNADPRPRRLPLGLLRQAERSVGDHPLTIFTTGDSFVFDQSHIFFDGAWGAALAEIMTNEALSWAAYLHTLPAQQPGQARPFSPLLHISPADHARIMAMPRIATEVCVETSAIKLDAILSLRRKFKQRSDLLQLTV
;
A
#
# COMPACT_ATOMS: atom_id res chain seq x y z
N MET A 1 33.94 15.60 15.31
CA MET A 1 32.82 15.57 16.26
C MET A 1 32.22 14.19 16.15
N ASP A 2 32.10 13.47 17.26
CA ASP A 2 31.48 12.15 17.26
C ASP A 2 29.98 12.27 16.88
N ALA A 3 29.41 11.24 16.27
CA ALA A 3 27.99 11.22 15.91
C ALA A 3 27.09 11.37 17.15
N GLN A 4 27.56 10.87 18.30
CA GLN A 4 26.92 11.03 19.59
C GLN A 4 26.95 12.49 20.06
N GLU A 5 28.09 13.18 19.95
CA GLU A 5 28.24 14.59 20.34
C GLU A 5 27.35 15.53 19.50
N LEU A 6 27.22 15.27 18.20
CA LEU A 6 26.33 16.03 17.31
C LEU A 6 24.86 15.86 17.71
N TYR A 7 24.44 14.63 17.98
CA TYR A 7 23.09 14.31 18.41
C TYR A 7 22.77 14.96 19.77
N ASP A 8 23.66 14.82 20.75
CA ASP A 8 23.47 15.36 22.10
C ASP A 8 23.37 16.90 22.09
N ASN A 9 24.21 17.58 21.28
CA ASN A 9 24.15 19.02 21.09
C ASN A 9 22.83 19.48 20.44
N ALA A 10 22.38 18.76 19.41
CA ALA A 10 21.12 19.08 18.72
C ALA A 10 19.90 18.83 19.63
N SER A 11 19.91 17.77 20.43
CA SER A 11 18.89 17.52 21.46
C SER A 11 18.87 18.61 22.52
N LEU A 12 20.02 19.04 23.03
CA LEU A 12 20.10 20.08 24.06
C LEU A 12 19.55 21.42 23.56
N LEU A 13 19.91 21.81 22.32
CA LEU A 13 19.40 23.03 21.69
C LEU A 13 17.88 22.97 21.49
N THR A 14 17.37 21.84 21.03
CA THR A 14 15.94 21.61 20.83
C THR A 14 15.15 21.72 22.14
N GLY A 15 15.64 21.07 23.20
CA GLY A 15 15.00 21.10 24.51
C GLY A 15 14.97 22.50 25.12
N ASN A 16 16.08 23.24 25.02
CA ASN A 16 16.15 24.61 25.54
C ASN A 16 15.15 25.54 24.84
N GLU A 17 15.13 25.53 23.51
CA GLU A 17 14.17 26.33 22.73
C GLU A 17 12.72 25.96 23.05
N LEU A 18 12.39 24.67 23.13
CA LEU A 18 11.03 24.23 23.45
C LEU A 18 10.59 24.67 24.84
N ARG A 19 11.44 24.58 25.86
CA ARG A 19 11.09 25.02 27.22
C ARG A 19 10.73 26.51 27.27
N THR A 20 11.43 27.36 26.51
CA THR A 20 11.12 28.81 26.46
C THR A 20 9.71 29.13 25.96
N ILE A 21 9.12 28.21 25.19
CA ILE A 21 7.77 28.37 24.62
C ILE A 21 6.75 27.58 25.45
N ALA A 22 7.08 26.35 25.84
CA ALA A 22 6.19 25.45 26.57
C ALA A 22 5.91 25.89 28.02
N HIS A 23 6.79 26.68 28.63
CA HIS A 23 6.59 27.23 29.98
C HIS A 23 5.75 28.51 29.99
N LYS A 24 5.30 29.01 28.84
CA LYS A 24 4.45 30.19 28.80
C LYS A 24 3.06 29.89 29.35
N PRO A 25 2.41 30.85 30.05
CA PRO A 25 1.09 30.65 30.65
C PRO A 25 0.03 30.16 29.64
N GLU A 26 0.09 30.64 28.39
CA GLU A 26 -0.87 30.26 27.36
C GLU A 26 -0.82 28.75 27.02
N VAL A 27 0.34 28.10 27.18
CA VAL A 27 0.50 26.66 26.98
C VAL A 27 -0.06 25.88 28.16
N GLN A 28 0.13 26.38 29.38
CA GLN A 28 -0.41 25.76 30.59
C GLN A 28 -1.94 25.84 30.65
N ASP A 29 -2.51 26.92 30.12
CA ASP A 29 -3.96 27.11 30.06
C ASP A 29 -4.64 26.29 28.94
N LEU A 30 -3.92 26.06 27.82
CA LEU A 30 -4.43 25.32 26.67
C LEU A 30 -4.17 23.81 26.74
N SER A 31 -3.03 23.39 27.30
CA SER A 31 -2.71 21.98 27.48
C SER A 31 -3.41 21.45 28.74
N SER A 32 -3.92 20.22 28.68
CA SER A 32 -4.44 19.54 29.88
C SER A 32 -3.32 18.89 30.72
N MET A 33 -2.05 19.27 30.48
CA MET A 33 -0.87 18.63 31.07
C MET A 33 -0.29 19.49 32.20
N SER A 34 0.20 18.84 33.25
CA SER A 34 0.94 19.50 34.34
C SER A 34 2.34 19.93 33.90
N LEU A 35 2.94 20.90 34.61
CA LEU A 35 4.32 21.37 34.37
C LEU A 35 5.36 20.21 34.29
N PRO A 36 5.36 19.22 35.22
CA PRO A 36 6.25 18.06 35.10
C PRO A 36 6.00 17.20 33.85
N GLU A 37 4.74 17.07 33.41
CA GLU A 37 4.40 16.35 32.18
C GLU A 37 4.82 17.12 30.93
N ILE A 38 4.75 18.46 30.97
CA ILE A 38 5.26 19.34 29.92
C ILE A 38 6.78 19.17 29.80
N ASP A 39 7.52 19.21 30.91
CA ASP A 39 8.97 19.02 30.90
C ASP A 39 9.35 17.62 30.40
N ALA A 40 8.65 16.58 30.84
CA ALA A 40 8.86 15.22 30.34
C ALA A 40 8.59 15.09 28.84
N ALA A 41 7.54 15.75 28.33
CA ALA A 41 7.23 15.77 26.91
C ALA A 41 8.30 16.52 26.11
N VAL A 42 8.76 17.68 26.60
CA VAL A 42 9.83 18.47 25.95
C VAL A 42 11.14 17.69 25.90
N ASP A 43 11.54 17.06 26.99
CA ASP A 43 12.76 16.24 27.05
C ASP A 43 12.70 15.07 26.07
N LEU A 44 11.54 14.44 25.95
CA LEU A 44 11.36 13.31 25.07
C LEU A 44 11.27 13.75 23.60
N ILE A 45 10.61 14.87 23.27
CA ILE A 45 10.66 15.48 21.93
C ILE A 45 12.10 15.83 21.54
N ALA A 46 12.85 16.45 22.44
CA ALA A 46 14.23 16.87 22.19
C ALA A 46 15.17 15.69 21.90
N ARG A 47 14.97 14.56 22.55
CA ARG A 47 15.68 13.30 22.25
C ARG A 47 15.20 12.70 20.94
N VAL A 48 13.89 12.65 20.71
CA VAL A 48 13.31 11.91 19.59
C VAL A 48 13.42 12.65 18.26
N ALA A 49 13.34 13.98 18.25
CA ALA A 49 13.42 14.83 17.07
C ALA A 49 14.34 16.04 17.31
N PRO A 50 15.67 15.83 17.35
CA PRO A 50 16.65 16.90 17.57
C PRO A 50 16.74 17.79 16.32
N ALA A 51 15.87 18.80 16.26
CA ALA A 51 15.64 19.67 15.09
C ALA A 51 15.92 21.16 15.37
N GLY A 52 16.62 21.46 16.46
CA GLY A 52 16.97 22.81 16.87
C GLY A 52 15.74 23.64 17.23
N ASN A 53 15.60 24.81 16.63
CA ASN A 53 14.48 25.72 16.89
C ASN A 53 13.17 25.32 16.19
N VAL A 54 13.19 24.36 15.26
CA VAL A 54 12.03 24.00 14.43
C VAL A 54 10.82 23.55 15.27
N PRO A 55 10.95 22.64 16.27
CA PRO A 55 9.83 22.26 17.13
C PRO A 55 9.21 23.44 17.86
N GLY A 56 10.02 24.41 18.29
CA GLY A 56 9.54 25.63 18.94
C GLY A 56 8.73 26.53 18.00
N VAL A 57 9.18 26.71 16.75
CA VAL A 57 8.45 27.46 15.72
C VAL A 57 7.09 26.82 15.44
N ILE A 58 7.05 25.49 15.35
CA ILE A 58 5.81 24.73 15.13
C ILE A 58 4.85 24.90 16.31
N LEU A 59 5.32 24.70 17.54
CA LEU A 59 4.51 24.88 18.75
C LEU A 59 3.91 26.28 18.83
N ASN A 60 4.72 27.32 18.58
CA ASN A 60 4.25 28.71 18.56
C ASN A 60 3.21 28.96 17.46
N GLY A 61 3.36 28.33 16.28
CA GLY A 61 2.37 28.39 15.21
C GLY A 61 1.04 27.73 15.59
N MET A 62 1.07 26.58 16.26
CA MET A 62 -0.12 25.86 16.71
C MET A 62 -0.91 26.61 17.77
N LEU A 63 -0.21 27.26 18.71
CA LEU A 63 -0.83 28.03 19.80
C LEU A 63 -1.64 29.23 19.28
N ARG A 64 -1.32 29.74 18.08
CA ARG A 64 -2.04 30.87 17.46
C ARG A 64 -3.34 30.47 16.78
N LEU A 65 -3.62 29.17 16.67
CA LEU A 65 -4.85 28.67 16.06
C LEU A 65 -5.90 28.45 17.14
N SER A 66 -7.09 29.00 16.95
CA SER A 66 -8.23 28.77 17.85
C SER A 66 -8.86 27.38 17.70
N GLU A 67 -8.75 26.78 16.50
CA GLU A 67 -9.33 25.47 16.21
C GLU A 67 -8.56 24.33 16.90
N ARG A 68 -9.29 23.36 17.46
CA ARG A 68 -8.70 22.14 18.07
C ARG A 68 -8.17 21.14 17.04
N LYS A 69 -8.73 21.17 15.82
CA LYS A 69 -8.33 20.34 14.69
C LYS A 69 -7.34 21.10 13.82
N MET A 70 -6.21 20.47 13.51
CA MET A 70 -5.22 21.07 12.62
C MET A 70 -5.60 20.86 11.14
N PRO A 71 -5.50 21.88 10.28
CA PRO A 71 -5.67 21.70 8.83
C PRO A 71 -4.60 20.76 8.26
N LEU A 72 -4.98 19.79 7.42
CA LEU A 72 -4.07 18.76 6.89
C LEU A 72 -2.84 19.34 6.17
N LYS A 73 -3.03 20.42 5.39
CA LYS A 73 -1.92 21.13 4.72
C LYS A 73 -0.89 21.68 5.71
N MET A 74 -1.34 22.12 6.88
CA MET A 74 -0.47 22.62 7.93
C MET A 74 0.27 21.48 8.63
N VAL A 75 -0.42 20.37 8.91
CA VAL A 75 0.19 19.14 9.43
C VAL A 75 1.32 18.67 8.52
N GLN A 76 1.05 18.56 7.22
CA GLN A 76 2.06 18.16 6.22
C GLN A 76 3.26 19.12 6.18
N ARG A 77 3.01 20.44 6.22
CA ARG A 77 4.06 21.46 6.25
C ARG A 77 4.94 21.34 7.48
N ASP A 78 4.33 21.28 8.67
CA ASP A 78 5.04 21.29 9.95
C ASP A 78 5.85 20.02 10.14
N ILE A 79 5.30 18.87 9.77
CA ILE A 79 6.07 17.62 9.79
C ILE A 79 7.22 17.69 8.78
N GLY A 80 7.00 18.20 7.56
CA GLY A 80 8.09 18.41 6.60
C GLY A 80 9.18 19.40 7.08
N LEU A 81 8.85 20.33 7.97
CA LEU A 81 9.84 21.17 8.66
C LEU A 81 10.63 20.36 9.70
N LEU A 82 9.97 19.52 10.51
CA LEU A 82 10.67 18.65 11.47
C LEU A 82 11.64 17.70 10.77
N PHE A 83 11.22 17.05 9.68
CA PHE A 83 12.10 16.18 8.90
C PHE A 83 13.35 16.92 8.42
N ARG A 84 13.17 18.12 7.84
CA ARG A 84 14.31 18.96 7.42
C ARG A 84 15.23 19.33 8.57
N GLY A 85 14.66 19.71 9.71
CA GLY A 85 15.43 20.08 10.89
C GLY A 85 16.28 18.92 11.41
N VAL A 86 15.69 17.72 11.50
CA VAL A 86 16.41 16.50 11.92
C VAL A 86 17.48 16.11 10.89
N GLU A 87 17.17 16.13 9.59
CA GLU A 87 18.14 15.81 8.53
C GLU A 87 19.33 16.77 8.52
N GLN A 88 19.07 18.07 8.68
CA GLN A 88 20.11 19.09 8.76
C GLN A 88 20.98 18.92 10.01
N ALA A 89 20.39 18.52 11.14
CA ALA A 89 21.10 18.29 12.40
C ALA A 89 21.95 17.00 12.40
N LEU A 90 21.51 15.95 11.69
CA LEU A 90 22.11 14.60 11.74
C LEU A 90 22.87 14.20 10.45
N ARG A 91 23.24 15.20 9.65
CA ARG A 91 23.69 15.20 8.25
C ARG A 91 24.68 14.12 7.74
N GLU A 92 25.28 13.27 8.57
CA GLU A 92 26.40 12.40 8.13
C GLU A 92 26.29 10.87 8.35
N ARG A 93 25.50 10.29 9.27
CA ARG A 93 25.67 8.82 9.57
C ARG A 93 24.45 7.99 9.98
N ALA A 94 23.21 8.45 9.83
CA ALA A 94 22.05 7.70 10.33
C ALA A 94 21.48 6.70 9.30
N VAL A 95 22.24 5.63 8.99
CA VAL A 95 21.89 4.72 7.87
C VAL A 95 20.88 3.61 8.25
N TYR A 96 20.61 3.34 9.53
CA TYR A 96 19.67 2.26 9.92
C TYR A 96 18.60 2.66 10.94
N GLY A 97 18.93 3.41 11.99
CA GLY A 97 17.95 3.85 13.00
C GLY A 97 16.99 4.93 12.48
N ALA A 98 17.48 5.86 11.65
CA ALA A 98 16.68 6.99 11.16
C ALA A 98 15.72 6.64 10.01
N PHE A 99 15.91 5.53 9.29
CA PHE A 99 15.02 5.18 8.17
C PHE A 99 13.78 4.40 8.61
N PHE A 100 13.87 3.56 9.64
CA PHE A 100 12.72 2.78 10.14
C PHE A 100 12.10 3.35 11.43
N ALA A 101 12.90 3.95 12.32
CA ALA A 101 12.39 4.56 13.56
C ALA A 101 12.36 6.10 13.51
N GLY A 102 13.02 6.76 12.55
CA GLY A 102 13.04 8.22 12.43
C GLY A 102 11.68 8.83 12.06
N PRO A 103 10.93 8.31 11.07
CA PRO A 103 9.59 8.80 10.77
C PRO A 103 8.63 8.60 11.93
N ALA A 104 8.65 7.42 12.56
CA ALA A 104 7.92 7.09 13.77
C ALA A 104 8.14 8.13 14.89
N ALA A 105 9.42 8.38 15.16
CA ALA A 105 9.91 9.34 16.12
C ALA A 105 9.42 10.76 15.82
N ILE A 106 9.55 11.21 14.57
CA ILE A 106 9.12 12.56 14.16
C ILE A 106 7.60 12.74 14.28
N ILE A 107 6.80 11.74 13.91
CA ILE A 107 5.35 11.78 14.09
C ILE A 107 5.01 11.88 15.57
N TRP A 108 5.61 11.00 16.37
CA TRP A 108 5.37 10.96 17.81
C TRP A 108 5.73 12.32 18.43
N ALA A 109 6.86 12.90 18.04
CA ALA A 109 7.28 14.23 18.46
C ALA A 109 6.25 15.30 18.04
N TYR A 110 5.76 15.26 16.81
CA TYR A 110 4.71 16.17 16.33
C TYR A 110 3.38 16.00 17.08
N GLN A 111 2.98 14.76 17.38
CA GLN A 111 1.80 14.47 18.20
C GLN A 111 1.93 15.02 19.61
N LYS A 112 3.14 14.93 20.21
CA LYS A 112 3.40 15.56 21.49
C LYS A 112 3.39 17.08 21.41
N LEU A 113 3.89 17.69 20.34
CA LEU A 113 3.74 19.14 20.12
C LEU A 113 2.25 19.54 20.01
N MET A 114 1.42 18.75 19.34
CA MET A 114 -0.02 18.97 19.28
C MET A 114 -0.68 18.85 20.66
N GLN A 115 -0.33 17.83 21.45
CA GLN A 115 -0.81 17.67 22.83
C GLN A 115 -0.41 18.86 23.70
N LEU A 116 0.85 19.32 23.60
CA LEU A 116 1.33 20.53 24.28
C LEU A 116 0.55 21.78 23.85
N ALA A 117 0.13 21.87 22.59
CA ALA A 117 -0.68 22.98 22.08
C ALA A 117 -2.19 22.82 22.37
N GLY A 118 -2.62 21.82 23.14
CA GLY A 118 -4.04 21.55 23.42
C GLY A 118 -4.85 21.09 22.19
N LYS A 119 -4.18 20.57 21.16
CA LYS A 119 -4.80 20.04 19.93
C LYS A 119 -5.08 18.56 20.08
N ASP A 120 -6.07 18.07 19.34
CA ASP A 120 -6.42 16.65 19.28
C ASP A 120 -5.62 15.94 18.18
N PRO A 121 -4.67 15.05 18.53
CA PRO A 121 -3.89 14.32 17.54
C PRO A 121 -4.74 13.38 16.69
N GLU A 122 -5.75 12.71 17.27
CA GLU A 122 -6.58 11.74 16.53
C GLU A 122 -7.46 12.45 15.51
N ALA A 123 -8.05 13.60 15.87
CA ALA A 123 -8.83 14.40 14.93
C ALA A 123 -7.98 15.04 13.81
N SER A 124 -6.67 15.21 14.03
CA SER A 124 -5.75 15.85 13.09
C SER A 124 -5.15 14.87 12.07
N PHE A 125 -5.30 13.55 12.29
CA PHE A 125 -4.96 12.49 11.34
C PHE A 125 -6.23 11.70 10.98
N PRO A 126 -7.05 12.17 10.02
CA PRO A 126 -8.37 11.61 9.74
C PRO A 126 -8.36 10.14 9.29
N GLU A 127 -7.23 9.63 8.78
CA GLU A 127 -7.05 8.22 8.40
C GLU A 127 -6.09 7.47 9.35
N GLY A 128 -5.86 8.02 10.54
CA GLY A 128 -4.98 7.47 11.57
C GLY A 128 -3.49 7.73 11.33
N THR A 129 -2.69 7.46 12.37
CA THR A 129 -1.22 7.62 12.35
C THR A 129 -0.52 6.69 11.37
N TRP A 130 -1.17 5.59 10.99
CA TRP A 130 -0.65 4.60 10.06
C TRP A 130 -0.50 5.15 8.63
N GLN A 131 -1.41 6.03 8.19
CA GLN A 131 -1.32 6.72 6.90
C GLN A 131 0.06 7.37 6.71
N PHE A 132 0.62 7.94 7.78
CA PHE A 132 1.91 8.58 7.73
C PHE A 132 3.08 7.60 7.59
N TYR A 133 3.10 6.48 8.32
CA TYR A 133 4.19 5.49 8.20
C TYR A 133 4.31 4.97 6.76
N VAL A 134 3.15 4.72 6.18
CA VAL A 134 2.96 4.27 4.82
C VAL A 134 3.42 5.35 3.84
N ASP A 135 2.97 6.59 4.02
CA ASP A 135 3.28 7.67 3.08
C ASP A 135 4.70 8.25 3.23
N TYR A 136 5.34 8.13 4.41
CA TYR A 136 6.60 8.82 4.76
C TYR A 136 7.83 7.95 5.01
N ALA A 137 7.70 6.76 5.62
CA ALA A 137 8.86 5.96 6.01
C ALA A 137 9.33 4.98 4.93
N LEU A 138 8.39 4.57 4.06
CA LEU A 138 8.51 3.43 3.16
C LEU A 138 8.29 3.87 1.71
N ARG A 139 9.06 4.87 1.28
CA ARG A 139 8.86 5.53 -0.03
C ARG A 139 9.64 4.95 -1.16
N ASP A 140 10.91 4.65 -0.89
CA ASP A 140 11.80 4.20 -1.95
C ASP A 140 11.27 2.88 -2.48
N ASP A 141 11.54 2.63 -3.76
CA ASP A 141 11.02 1.47 -4.47
C ASP A 141 11.41 0.10 -3.83
N THR A 142 12.36 0.10 -2.90
CA THR A 142 12.68 -1.05 -2.02
C THR A 142 11.57 -1.38 -1.02
N ALA A 143 10.67 -0.45 -0.71
CA ALA A 143 9.53 -0.63 0.17
C ALA A 143 8.29 -1.19 -0.55
N ARG A 144 8.48 -2.23 -1.35
CA ARG A 144 7.38 -3.03 -1.92
C ARG A 144 7.52 -4.45 -1.39
N HIS A 145 6.43 -5.15 -1.13
CA HIS A 145 6.49 -6.57 -0.81
C HIS A 145 6.30 -7.40 -2.07
N ALA A 146 6.99 -8.54 -2.11
CA ALA A 146 6.85 -9.49 -3.19
C ALA A 146 6.33 -10.83 -2.65
N ASN A 147 5.37 -11.42 -3.34
CA ASN A 147 4.93 -12.79 -3.09
C ASN A 147 4.77 -13.56 -4.40
N GLU A 148 5.17 -14.82 -4.41
CA GLU A 148 5.06 -15.70 -5.56
C GLU A 148 3.86 -16.63 -5.40
N THR A 149 3.07 -16.76 -6.46
CA THR A 149 2.01 -17.75 -6.57
C THR A 149 2.38 -18.75 -7.67
N HIS A 150 2.26 -20.03 -7.36
CA HIS A 150 2.42 -21.11 -8.36
C HIS A 150 1.07 -21.76 -8.72
N GLY A 151 -0.03 -21.29 -8.11
CA GLY A 151 -1.35 -21.89 -8.22
C GLY A 151 -1.86 -22.00 -9.65
N PHE A 152 -1.69 -20.94 -10.44
CA PHE A 152 -2.10 -20.88 -11.84
C PHE A 152 -1.49 -22.04 -12.66
N ASP A 153 -0.17 -22.07 -12.78
CA ASP A 153 0.55 -23.08 -13.56
C ASP A 153 0.47 -24.49 -12.98
N THR A 154 0.34 -24.61 -11.66
CA THR A 154 0.16 -25.92 -11.00
C THR A 154 -1.20 -26.52 -11.36
N ARG A 155 -2.27 -25.73 -11.28
CA ARG A 155 -3.64 -26.20 -11.58
C ARG A 155 -3.84 -26.50 -13.06
N LEU A 156 -3.28 -25.70 -13.96
CA LEU A 156 -3.35 -25.99 -15.40
C LEU A 156 -2.70 -27.35 -15.72
N ARG A 157 -1.50 -27.59 -15.20
CA ARG A 157 -0.80 -28.87 -15.37
C ARG A 157 -1.57 -30.05 -14.77
N GLN A 158 -2.12 -29.90 -13.56
CA GLN A 158 -2.91 -30.94 -12.89
C GLN A 158 -4.15 -31.34 -13.70
N ASN A 159 -4.74 -30.40 -14.45
CA ASN A 159 -5.91 -30.65 -15.29
C ASN A 159 -5.57 -30.92 -16.75
N GLY A 160 -4.28 -31.05 -17.11
CA GLY A 160 -3.85 -31.28 -18.49
C GLY A 160 -4.17 -30.13 -19.46
N VAL A 161 -4.41 -28.92 -18.94
CA VAL A 161 -4.77 -27.75 -19.73
C VAL A 161 -3.50 -27.08 -20.24
N GLN A 162 -3.39 -26.95 -21.57
CA GLN A 162 -2.36 -26.15 -22.23
C GLN A 162 -2.98 -24.87 -22.80
N LEU A 163 -2.41 -23.72 -22.46
CA LEU A 163 -2.85 -22.41 -22.95
C LEU A 163 -1.79 -21.80 -23.87
N ALA A 164 -2.25 -21.23 -24.98
CA ALA A 164 -1.42 -20.36 -25.80
C ALA A 164 -1.07 -19.08 -25.02
N LEU A 165 0.04 -18.43 -25.38
CA LEU A 165 0.48 -17.19 -24.74
C LEU A 165 -0.59 -16.09 -24.80
N VAL A 166 -1.30 -15.97 -25.93
CA VAL A 166 -2.43 -15.05 -26.10
C VAL A 166 -3.45 -15.24 -24.98
N ASP A 167 -3.88 -16.48 -24.75
CA ASP A 167 -4.93 -16.78 -23.76
C ASP A 167 -4.42 -16.65 -22.33
N ARG A 168 -3.14 -16.98 -22.09
CA ARG A 168 -2.49 -16.77 -20.79
C ARG A 168 -2.43 -15.30 -20.42
N LEU A 169 -2.00 -14.43 -21.34
CA LEU A 169 -1.98 -12.98 -21.12
C LEU A 169 -3.39 -12.42 -21.01
N THR A 170 -4.32 -12.87 -21.86
CA THR A 170 -5.73 -12.47 -21.80
C THR A 170 -6.33 -12.80 -20.43
N ALA A 171 -6.08 -13.98 -19.88
CA ALA A 171 -6.59 -14.38 -18.57
C ALA A 171 -6.13 -13.42 -17.46
N TRP A 172 -4.85 -13.06 -17.44
CA TRP A 172 -4.29 -12.16 -16.44
C TRP A 172 -4.70 -10.70 -16.63
N VAL A 173 -4.79 -10.22 -17.87
CA VAL A 173 -5.30 -8.87 -18.16
C VAL A 173 -6.76 -8.78 -17.76
N MET A 174 -7.61 -9.76 -18.11
CA MET A 174 -9.01 -9.78 -17.69
C MET A 174 -9.15 -9.87 -16.17
N THR A 175 -8.29 -10.65 -15.51
CA THR A 175 -8.23 -10.68 -14.04
C THR A 175 -7.94 -9.31 -13.45
N ALA A 176 -6.97 -8.59 -14.00
CA ALA A 176 -6.65 -7.23 -13.56
C ALA A 176 -7.83 -6.28 -13.81
N VAL A 177 -8.48 -6.35 -14.98
CA VAL A 177 -9.69 -5.58 -15.28
C VAL A 177 -10.77 -5.85 -14.23
N TYR A 178 -11.17 -7.10 -14.03
CA TYR A 178 -12.24 -7.44 -13.08
C TYR A 178 -11.84 -7.11 -11.64
N THR A 179 -10.56 -7.23 -11.28
CA THR A 179 -10.06 -6.81 -9.97
C THR A 179 -10.30 -5.32 -9.76
N LEU A 180 -10.00 -4.45 -10.74
CA LEU A 180 -10.24 -3.01 -10.62
C LEU A 180 -11.72 -2.66 -10.44
N HIS A 181 -12.60 -3.35 -11.18
CA HIS A 181 -14.05 -3.16 -11.08
C HIS A 181 -14.63 -3.64 -9.73
N GLN A 182 -14.13 -4.76 -9.22
CA GLN A 182 -14.62 -5.39 -8.00
C GLN A 182 -13.92 -4.92 -6.73
N TYR A 183 -12.82 -4.16 -6.85
CA TYR A 183 -11.98 -3.77 -5.73
C TYR A 183 -12.72 -3.06 -4.59
N PRO A 184 -13.61 -2.08 -4.84
CA PRO A 184 -14.36 -1.43 -3.77
C PRO A 184 -15.20 -2.42 -2.94
N THR A 185 -15.84 -3.39 -3.62
CA THR A 185 -16.64 -4.45 -2.99
C THR A 185 -15.77 -5.44 -2.21
N LEU A 186 -14.56 -5.74 -2.71
CA LEU A 186 -13.56 -6.55 -2.01
C LEU A 186 -13.09 -5.88 -0.72
N LEU A 187 -12.82 -4.57 -0.77
CA LEU A 187 -12.47 -3.77 0.40
C LEU A 187 -13.62 -3.72 1.41
N GLU A 188 -14.86 -3.56 0.94
CA GLU A 188 -16.04 -3.61 1.82
C GLU A 188 -16.13 -4.95 2.55
N ASN A 189 -15.91 -6.07 1.84
CA ASN A 189 -15.93 -7.39 2.46
C ASN A 189 -14.82 -7.53 3.51
N GLU A 190 -13.60 -7.11 3.18
CA GLU A 190 -12.46 -7.14 4.10
C GLU A 190 -12.74 -6.35 5.38
N TRP A 191 -13.21 -5.10 5.22
CA TRP A 191 -13.59 -4.23 6.32
C TRP A 191 -14.72 -4.82 7.15
N ARG A 192 -15.78 -5.30 6.48
CA ARG A 192 -16.96 -5.91 7.10
C ARG A 192 -16.56 -7.11 7.95
N GLU A 193 -15.73 -7.99 7.42
CA GLU A 193 -15.26 -9.19 8.12
C GLU A 193 -14.57 -8.84 9.45
N ARG A 194 -13.74 -7.80 9.47
CA ARG A 194 -13.06 -7.33 10.68
C ARG A 194 -13.99 -6.58 11.62
N VAL A 195 -14.71 -5.58 11.12
CA VAL A 195 -15.52 -4.70 11.96
C VAL A 195 -16.71 -5.43 12.56
N TYR A 196 -17.37 -6.31 11.80
CA TYR A 196 -18.55 -7.00 12.29
C TYR A 196 -18.19 -7.97 13.42
N THR A 197 -17.08 -8.68 13.27
CA THR A 197 -16.57 -9.60 14.29
C THR A 197 -16.02 -8.85 15.51
N ALA A 198 -15.32 -7.73 15.31
CA ALA A 198 -14.83 -6.88 16.41
C ALA A 198 -15.97 -6.27 17.22
N VAL A 199 -16.95 -5.64 16.57
CA VAL A 199 -18.12 -5.04 17.25
C VAL A 199 -18.91 -6.11 18.01
N LEU A 200 -19.02 -7.33 17.47
CA LEU A 200 -19.66 -8.43 18.18
C LEU A 200 -18.87 -8.86 19.43
N CYS A 201 -17.54 -8.98 19.30
CA CYS A 201 -16.66 -9.25 20.43
C CYS A 201 -16.79 -8.18 21.52
N ASP A 202 -16.83 -6.90 21.15
CA ASP A 202 -16.91 -5.78 22.09
C ASP A 202 -18.26 -5.74 22.84
N ILE A 203 -19.38 -5.97 22.17
CA ILE A 203 -20.71 -5.94 22.81
C ILE A 203 -20.93 -7.17 23.69
N THR A 204 -20.30 -8.29 23.35
CA THR A 204 -20.41 -9.55 24.12
C THR A 204 -19.35 -9.67 25.21
N ALA A 205 -18.45 -8.70 25.37
CA ALA A 205 -17.32 -8.78 26.29
C ALA A 205 -17.72 -9.04 27.75
N ASP A 206 -18.86 -8.47 28.17
CA ASP A 206 -19.39 -8.60 29.54
C ASP A 206 -20.48 -9.69 29.67
N THR A 207 -20.69 -10.50 28.63
CA THR A 207 -21.70 -11.57 28.66
C THR A 207 -21.07 -12.91 29.04
N PRO A 208 -21.86 -13.88 29.54
CA PRO A 208 -21.36 -15.24 29.81
C PRO A 208 -20.74 -15.91 28.59
N ASP A 209 -21.12 -15.48 27.38
CA ASP A 209 -20.65 -16.03 26.10
C ASP A 209 -19.41 -15.34 25.53
N ALA A 210 -18.80 -14.38 26.23
CA ALA A 210 -17.65 -13.60 25.74
C ALA A 210 -16.54 -14.47 25.11
N ALA A 211 -16.22 -15.60 25.75
CA ALA A 211 -15.19 -16.54 25.31
C ALA A 211 -15.46 -17.15 23.92
N ARG A 212 -16.74 -17.32 23.54
CA ARG A 212 -17.16 -17.82 22.22
C ARG A 212 -16.74 -16.86 21.11
N PHE A 213 -16.79 -15.55 21.38
CA PHE A 213 -16.61 -14.51 20.37
C PHE A 213 -15.17 -13.97 20.29
N THR A 214 -14.33 -14.20 21.31
CA THR A 214 -12.94 -13.70 21.36
C THR A 214 -12.08 -14.12 20.15
N ASN A 215 -12.36 -15.29 19.56
CA ASN A 215 -11.60 -15.80 18.40
C ASN A 215 -12.44 -15.87 17.12
N LEU A 216 -13.57 -15.16 17.05
CA LEU A 216 -14.52 -15.29 15.95
C LEU A 216 -13.89 -14.94 14.59
N TYR A 217 -13.12 -13.86 14.52
CA TYR A 217 -12.41 -13.49 13.29
C TYR A 217 -11.42 -14.57 12.84
N ARG A 218 -10.65 -15.15 13.79
CA ARG A 218 -9.73 -16.27 13.48
C ARG A 218 -10.46 -17.54 13.03
N ALA A 219 -11.67 -17.78 13.54
CA ALA A 219 -12.50 -18.89 13.08
C ALA A 219 -12.94 -18.65 11.62
N TRP A 220 -13.33 -17.42 11.28
CA TRP A 220 -13.64 -17.04 9.91
C TRP A 220 -12.43 -17.20 8.98
N GLU A 221 -11.25 -16.72 9.38
CA GLU A 221 -10.03 -16.79 8.55
C GLU A 221 -9.69 -18.21 8.07
N LYS A 222 -10.00 -19.24 8.86
CA LYS A 222 -9.73 -20.65 8.53
C LYS A 222 -10.61 -21.20 7.41
N GLN A 223 -11.78 -20.61 7.18
CA GLN A 223 -12.77 -21.08 6.22
C GLN A 223 -13.13 -20.04 5.17
N ARG A 224 -12.53 -18.85 5.25
CA ARG A 224 -12.72 -17.77 4.29
C ARG A 224 -12.39 -18.27 2.87
N PRO A 225 -13.33 -18.19 1.92
CA PRO A 225 -13.08 -18.59 0.56
C PRO A 225 -12.21 -17.56 -0.17
N TYR A 226 -11.27 -18.03 -1.00
CA TYR A 226 -10.47 -17.22 -1.93
C TYR A 226 -10.83 -17.45 -3.41
N GLN A 227 -11.91 -18.21 -3.65
CA GLN A 227 -12.49 -18.48 -4.95
C GLN A 227 -13.98 -18.79 -4.77
N ARG A 228 -14.75 -18.76 -5.87
CA ARG A 228 -16.15 -19.23 -5.85
C ARG A 228 -16.19 -20.75 -5.69
N GLY A 229 -17.05 -21.21 -4.76
CA GLY A 229 -17.31 -22.64 -4.56
C GLY A 229 -18.26 -23.21 -5.60
N HIS A 230 -18.44 -24.54 -5.61
CA HIS A 230 -19.40 -25.22 -6.48
C HIS A 230 -20.86 -24.82 -6.20
N ASP A 231 -21.11 -24.26 -5.03
CA ASP A 231 -22.40 -23.82 -4.50
C ASP A 231 -22.65 -22.32 -4.74
N ALA A 232 -21.72 -21.64 -5.42
CA ALA A 232 -21.92 -20.27 -5.84
C ALA A 232 -23.05 -20.18 -6.88
N ASN A 233 -23.92 -19.17 -6.74
CA ASN A 233 -24.89 -18.87 -7.78
C ASN A 233 -24.14 -18.45 -9.06
N PRO A 234 -24.48 -18.96 -10.25
CA PRO A 234 -23.81 -18.59 -11.50
C PRO A 234 -23.79 -17.08 -11.80
N ARG A 235 -24.73 -16.32 -11.24
CA ARG A 235 -24.82 -14.86 -11.41
C ARG A 235 -23.98 -14.07 -10.40
N ASP A 236 -23.54 -14.71 -9.32
CA ASP A 236 -22.78 -14.03 -8.29
C ASP A 236 -21.32 -13.92 -8.71
N ASP A 237 -20.78 -12.71 -8.59
CA ASP A 237 -19.35 -12.50 -8.62
C ASP A 237 -18.68 -13.00 -7.33
N TYR A 238 -17.36 -13.09 -7.35
CA TYR A 238 -16.61 -13.58 -6.20
C TYR A 238 -16.83 -12.72 -4.92
N PRO A 239 -16.79 -11.37 -4.97
CA PRO A 239 -17.11 -10.55 -3.80
C PRO A 239 -18.49 -10.84 -3.22
N THR A 240 -19.53 -10.99 -4.06
CA THR A 240 -20.88 -11.30 -3.60
C THR A 240 -20.93 -12.67 -2.92
N TYR A 241 -20.32 -13.69 -3.52
CA TYR A 241 -20.23 -15.03 -2.95
C TYR A 241 -19.51 -15.03 -1.59
N ARG A 242 -18.36 -14.34 -1.48
CA ARG A 242 -17.61 -14.24 -0.21
C ARG A 242 -18.43 -13.56 0.89
N ARG A 243 -19.18 -12.51 0.55
CA ARG A 243 -20.08 -11.82 1.48
C ARG A 243 -21.17 -12.74 2.00
N GLN A 244 -21.84 -13.48 1.12
CA GLN A 244 -22.86 -14.45 1.52
C GLN A 244 -22.31 -15.52 2.46
N LYS A 245 -21.10 -16.01 2.20
CA LYS A 245 -20.44 -17.00 3.06
C LYS A 245 -20.11 -16.44 4.45
N PHE A 246 -19.66 -15.19 4.51
CA PHE A 246 -19.43 -14.52 5.78
C PHE A 246 -20.73 -14.29 6.55
N ASP A 247 -21.81 -13.92 5.85
CA ASP A 247 -23.11 -13.69 6.46
C ASP A 247 -23.72 -14.97 7.03
N GLN A 248 -23.61 -16.08 6.30
CA GLN A 248 -23.98 -17.41 6.79
C GLN A 248 -23.21 -17.76 8.07
N PHE A 249 -21.88 -17.58 8.06
CA PHE A 249 -21.03 -17.81 9.22
C PHE A 249 -21.45 -16.96 10.44
N LEU A 250 -21.71 -15.67 10.24
CA LEU A 250 -22.14 -14.78 11.33
C LEU A 250 -23.52 -15.13 11.86
N ILE A 251 -24.49 -15.44 10.98
CA ILE A 251 -25.85 -15.85 11.40
C ILE A 251 -25.78 -17.09 12.29
N GLU A 252 -24.96 -18.07 11.93
CA GLU A 252 -24.74 -19.26 12.76
C GLU A 252 -24.07 -18.91 14.09
N ALA A 253 -23.06 -18.05 14.09
CA ALA A 253 -22.39 -17.61 15.29
C ALA A 253 -23.30 -16.83 16.25
N MET A 254 -24.29 -16.10 15.72
CA MET A 254 -25.17 -15.20 16.48
C MET A 254 -26.52 -15.82 16.87
N ARG A 255 -26.79 -17.08 16.49
CA ARG A 255 -28.10 -17.75 16.62
C ARG A 255 -28.71 -17.71 18.03
N ASP A 256 -27.88 -17.85 19.05
CA ASP A 256 -28.31 -17.98 20.45
C ASP A 256 -28.26 -16.66 21.23
N LEU A 257 -27.93 -15.55 20.56
CA LEU A 257 -27.80 -14.26 21.21
C LEU A 257 -29.18 -13.64 21.50
N PRO A 258 -29.37 -13.01 22.68
CA PRO A 258 -30.57 -12.25 22.98
C PRO A 258 -30.82 -11.13 21.96
N ASP A 259 -32.09 -10.86 21.66
CA ASP A 259 -32.50 -9.80 20.72
C ASP A 259 -31.94 -8.42 21.07
N THR A 260 -31.80 -8.12 22.37
CA THR A 260 -31.23 -6.84 22.84
C THR A 260 -29.79 -6.65 22.37
N ILE A 261 -28.97 -7.70 22.41
CA ILE A 261 -27.58 -7.71 21.92
C ILE A 261 -27.56 -7.60 20.40
N LEU A 262 -28.43 -8.35 19.72
CA LEU A 262 -28.53 -8.31 18.26
C LEU A 262 -28.87 -6.92 17.75
N GLN A 263 -29.80 -6.20 18.40
CA GLN A 263 -30.16 -4.84 18.04
C GLN A 263 -29.02 -3.85 18.31
N ALA A 264 -28.35 -3.95 19.46
CA ALA A 264 -27.19 -3.13 19.79
C ALA A 264 -26.06 -3.31 18.76
N TRP A 265 -25.79 -4.56 18.37
CA TRP A 265 -24.80 -4.88 17.33
C TRP A 265 -25.18 -4.28 15.98
N LYS A 266 -26.43 -4.45 15.52
CA LYS A 266 -26.92 -3.86 14.28
C LYS A 266 -26.75 -2.35 14.27
N GLN A 267 -27.08 -1.67 15.36
CA GLN A 267 -26.97 -0.22 15.48
C GLN A 267 -25.50 0.24 15.38
N ARG A 268 -24.58 -0.38 16.14
CA ARG A 268 -23.15 -0.01 16.09
C ARG A 268 -22.55 -0.28 14.70
N VAL A 269 -22.89 -1.40 14.09
CA VAL A 269 -22.45 -1.75 12.73
C VAL A 269 -22.96 -0.72 11.71
N GLN A 270 -24.24 -0.35 11.77
CA GLN A 270 -24.79 0.66 10.85
C GLN A 270 -24.08 2.01 10.99
N THR A 271 -23.76 2.43 12.23
CA THR A 271 -22.97 3.65 12.47
C THR A 271 -21.55 3.52 11.88
N ALA A 272 -20.88 2.39 12.07
CA ALA A 272 -19.55 2.17 11.52
C ALA A 272 -19.56 2.13 9.97
N VAL A 273 -20.58 1.53 9.36
CA VAL A 273 -20.74 1.47 7.90
C VAL A 273 -20.91 2.86 7.32
N SER A 274 -21.72 3.73 7.92
CA SER A 274 -21.95 5.07 7.39
C SER A 274 -20.76 6.01 7.61
N ARG A 275 -20.03 5.83 8.72
CA ARG A 275 -18.93 6.73 9.12
C ARG A 275 -17.56 6.29 8.58
N ASP A 276 -17.22 5.01 8.71
CA ASP A 276 -15.83 4.54 8.61
C ASP A 276 -15.54 3.81 7.28
N LEU A 277 -16.51 3.08 6.72
CA LEU A 277 -16.32 2.31 5.48
C LEU A 277 -15.92 3.19 4.28
N PRO A 278 -16.54 4.35 4.00
CA PRO A 278 -16.14 5.18 2.86
C PRO A 278 -14.69 5.67 2.96
N ALA A 279 -14.25 6.05 4.18
CA ALA A 279 -12.88 6.45 4.44
C ALA A 279 -11.91 5.29 4.21
N TYR A 280 -12.25 4.09 4.72
CA TYR A 280 -11.47 2.87 4.49
C TYR A 280 -11.34 2.54 3.00
N GLN A 281 -12.43 2.58 2.24
CA GLN A 281 -12.40 2.30 0.80
C GLN A 281 -11.55 3.32 0.04
N SER A 282 -11.67 4.61 0.39
CA SER A 282 -10.84 5.66 -0.21
C SER A 282 -9.35 5.45 0.11
N GLN A 283 -9.04 5.17 1.37
CA GLN A 283 -7.67 4.96 1.84
C GLN A 283 -7.03 3.72 1.24
N MET A 284 -7.77 2.61 1.12
CA MET A 284 -7.21 1.33 0.67
C MET A 284 -7.32 1.11 -0.84
N SER A 285 -7.94 2.05 -1.58
CA SER A 285 -8.15 1.95 -3.03
C SER A 285 -6.83 1.83 -3.80
N ILE A 286 -6.80 0.91 -4.77
CA ILE A 286 -5.71 0.79 -5.75
C ILE A 286 -6.01 1.55 -7.04
N LEU A 287 -7.19 2.15 -7.19
CA LEU A 287 -7.52 3.05 -8.30
C LEU A 287 -6.93 4.43 -8.02
N ALA A 288 -5.61 4.48 -7.89
CA ALA A 288 -4.84 5.67 -7.65
C ALA A 288 -3.39 5.48 -8.09
N TYR A 289 -2.71 6.59 -8.36
CA TYR A 289 -1.27 6.64 -8.52
C TYR A 289 -0.65 7.52 -7.44
N LEU A 290 0.65 7.37 -7.22
CA LEU A 290 1.41 8.18 -6.26
C LEU A 290 2.05 9.39 -6.94
N GLU A 291 1.78 10.58 -6.40
CA GLU A 291 2.49 11.81 -6.71
C GLU A 291 3.67 11.98 -5.73
N PRO A 292 4.92 11.88 -6.22
CA PRO A 292 6.09 12.05 -5.38
C PRO A 292 6.21 13.49 -4.90
N GLY A 293 6.34 13.66 -3.59
CA GLY A 293 6.68 14.92 -2.94
C GLY A 293 8.04 14.83 -2.23
N ALA A 294 8.57 15.98 -1.78
CA ALA A 294 9.86 16.03 -1.10
C ALA A 294 9.90 15.20 0.20
N TYR A 295 8.79 15.27 0.94
CA TYR A 295 8.58 14.51 2.17
C TYR A 295 7.20 13.89 2.19
N ALA A 296 6.48 13.76 1.07
CA ALA A 296 5.10 13.27 0.82
C ALA A 296 5.07 12.16 -0.24
N GLU A 297 4.24 11.14 -0.16
CA GLU A 297 3.61 10.59 -1.38
C GLU A 297 2.14 10.95 -1.28
N THR A 298 1.56 11.49 -2.36
CA THR A 298 0.14 11.83 -2.39
C THR A 298 -0.59 10.88 -3.33
N ARG A 299 -1.59 10.16 -2.81
CA ARG A 299 -2.45 9.34 -3.66
C ARG A 299 -3.36 10.24 -4.48
N THR A 300 -3.29 10.09 -5.80
CA THR A 300 -4.21 10.74 -6.72
C THR A 300 -5.17 9.70 -7.27
N PRO A 301 -6.48 9.81 -6.99
CA PRO A 301 -7.47 8.87 -7.51
C PRO A 301 -7.50 8.85 -9.04
N ILE A 302 -7.68 7.65 -9.60
CA ILE A 302 -7.90 7.42 -11.02
C ILE A 302 -9.40 7.08 -11.18
N PRO A 303 -10.18 7.88 -11.94
CA PRO A 303 -11.53 7.49 -12.31
C PRO A 303 -11.51 6.16 -13.05
N LEU A 304 -12.40 5.22 -12.70
CA LEU A 304 -12.41 3.86 -13.26
C LEU A 304 -12.55 3.88 -14.79
N GLU A 305 -13.28 4.84 -15.33
CA GLU A 305 -13.47 5.04 -16.77
C GLU A 305 -12.18 5.43 -17.51
N GLN A 306 -11.20 5.99 -16.79
CA GLN A 306 -9.89 6.37 -17.30
C GLN A 306 -8.81 5.32 -16.98
N ALA A 307 -9.13 4.33 -16.14
CA ALA A 307 -8.18 3.33 -15.71
C ALA A 307 -7.81 2.37 -16.86
N HIS A 308 -6.54 1.98 -16.88
CA HIS A 308 -5.99 1.01 -17.80
C HIS A 308 -5.37 -0.17 -17.03
N VAL A 309 -5.18 -1.28 -17.70
CA VAL A 309 -4.25 -2.33 -17.31
C VAL A 309 -3.01 -2.16 -18.18
N GLY A 310 -1.85 -2.09 -17.55
CA GLY A 310 -0.58 -1.99 -18.24
C GLY A 310 -0.05 -3.38 -18.60
N LEU A 311 0.51 -3.53 -19.79
CA LEU A 311 1.20 -4.73 -20.24
C LEU A 311 2.61 -4.34 -20.71
N ILE A 312 3.63 -5.04 -20.22
CA ILE A 312 5.00 -4.91 -20.71
C ILE A 312 5.33 -6.18 -21.48
N TYR A 313 5.76 -6.03 -22.73
CA TYR A 313 6.20 -7.13 -23.58
C TYR A 313 7.34 -6.68 -24.48
N GLN A 314 8.43 -7.44 -24.48
CA GLN A 314 9.71 -7.14 -25.11
C GLN A 314 10.29 -5.77 -24.71
N GLY A 315 10.05 -5.34 -23.47
CA GLY A 315 10.42 -4.01 -22.97
C GLY A 315 9.61 -2.85 -23.58
N HIS A 316 8.50 -3.13 -24.27
CA HIS A 316 7.53 -2.12 -24.70
C HIS A 316 6.33 -2.07 -23.77
N TYR A 317 5.77 -0.87 -23.62
CA TYR A 317 4.66 -0.59 -22.72
C TYR A 317 3.36 -0.45 -23.51
N TYR A 318 2.32 -1.13 -23.05
CA TYR A 318 1.01 -1.12 -23.68
C TYR A 318 -0.06 -0.81 -22.64
N LEU A 319 -1.03 0.03 -22.99
CA LEU A 319 -2.18 0.37 -22.15
C LEU A 319 -3.43 -0.25 -22.75
N LEU A 320 -4.10 -1.10 -21.96
CA LEU A 320 -5.36 -1.73 -22.30
C LEU A 320 -6.46 -1.12 -21.42
N PRO A 321 -7.52 -0.52 -21.97
CA PRO A 321 -8.52 0.16 -21.16
C PRO A 321 -9.27 -0.83 -20.26
N ALA A 322 -9.54 -0.45 -19.00
CA ALA A 322 -10.29 -1.29 -18.07
C ALA A 322 -11.81 -1.26 -18.35
N CYS A 323 -12.28 -0.23 -19.06
CA CYS A 323 -13.69 -0.03 -19.35
C CYS A 323 -13.98 -0.06 -20.85
N SER A 324 -15.21 -0.47 -21.19
CA SER A 324 -15.74 -0.29 -22.54
C SER A 324 -15.86 1.21 -22.87
N PRO A 325 -15.62 1.64 -24.14
CA PRO A 325 -15.67 3.05 -24.52
C PRO A 325 -16.99 3.72 -24.11
N GLY A 326 -16.89 4.85 -23.40
CA GLY A 326 -18.06 5.62 -22.94
C GLY A 326 -18.89 4.94 -21.84
N SER A 327 -18.33 3.95 -21.14
CA SER A 327 -19.01 3.19 -20.08
C SER A 327 -18.11 3.02 -18.86
N SER A 328 -18.72 2.69 -17.72
CA SER A 328 -18.05 2.19 -16.51
C SER A 328 -18.10 0.67 -16.40
N ARG A 329 -18.53 -0.04 -17.45
CA ARG A 329 -18.54 -1.50 -17.49
C ARG A 329 -17.18 -2.06 -17.92
N PRO A 330 -16.81 -3.26 -17.45
CA PRO A 330 -15.60 -3.93 -17.92
C PRO A 330 -15.51 -3.96 -19.44
N ILE A 331 -14.31 -3.81 -19.97
CA ILE A 331 -14.08 -4.03 -21.40
C ILE A 331 -14.41 -5.49 -21.78
N ASP A 332 -14.91 -5.67 -23.00
CA ASP A 332 -15.16 -6.98 -23.58
C ASP A 332 -13.86 -7.78 -23.75
N TRP A 333 -13.80 -8.97 -23.17
CA TRP A 333 -12.64 -9.85 -23.24
C TRP A 333 -12.25 -10.19 -24.69
N ARG A 334 -13.21 -10.21 -25.63
CA ARG A 334 -12.94 -10.48 -27.05
C ARG A 334 -12.05 -9.41 -27.67
N ILE A 335 -12.29 -8.15 -27.32
CA ILE A 335 -11.51 -7.01 -27.81
C ILE A 335 -10.08 -7.11 -27.29
N LEU A 336 -9.92 -7.37 -25.99
CA LEU A 336 -8.58 -7.50 -25.39
C LEU A 336 -7.82 -8.72 -25.91
N ARG A 337 -8.49 -9.87 -26.06
CA ARG A 337 -7.90 -11.09 -26.63
C ARG A 337 -7.41 -10.87 -28.05
N GLU A 338 -8.21 -10.19 -28.89
CA GLU A 338 -7.83 -9.80 -30.25
C GLU A 338 -6.64 -8.84 -30.24
N GLN A 339 -6.66 -7.78 -29.41
CA GLN A 339 -5.55 -6.83 -29.28
C GLN A 339 -4.24 -7.49 -28.85
N ILE A 340 -4.30 -8.41 -27.88
CA ILE A 340 -3.14 -9.18 -27.43
C ILE A 340 -2.63 -10.09 -28.56
N ALA A 341 -3.52 -10.75 -29.30
CA ALA A 341 -3.12 -11.55 -30.46
C ALA A 341 -2.44 -10.70 -31.54
N THR A 342 -2.97 -9.51 -31.83
CA THR A 342 -2.37 -8.56 -32.78
C THR A 342 -0.99 -8.10 -32.32
N LEU A 343 -0.84 -7.79 -31.03
CA LEU A 343 0.43 -7.39 -30.42
C LEU A 343 1.48 -8.49 -30.51
N LEU A 344 1.13 -9.73 -30.18
CA LEU A 344 2.07 -10.86 -30.21
C LEU A 344 2.47 -11.24 -31.63
N ALA A 345 1.55 -11.14 -32.59
CA ALA A 345 1.85 -11.40 -34.00
C ALA A 345 2.66 -10.29 -34.67
N HIS A 346 2.54 -9.06 -34.17
CA HIS A 346 3.23 -7.91 -34.74
C HIS A 346 3.80 -7.00 -33.64
N PRO A 347 4.91 -7.40 -33.00
CA PRO A 347 5.55 -6.61 -31.95
C PRO A 347 5.95 -5.21 -32.42
N ALA A 348 6.19 -4.30 -31.47
CA ALA A 348 6.68 -2.97 -31.79
C ALA A 348 8.06 -3.04 -32.45
N ALA A 349 8.25 -2.28 -33.53
CA ALA A 349 9.53 -2.18 -34.25
C ALA A 349 10.47 -1.11 -33.65
N THR A 350 9.98 -0.32 -32.70
CA THR A 350 10.77 0.70 -32.01
C THR A 350 11.70 0.05 -30.99
N PRO A 351 12.79 0.73 -30.56
CA PRO A 351 13.60 0.25 -29.45
C PRO A 351 12.77 0.10 -28.16
N PRO A 352 13.07 -0.89 -27.31
CA PRO A 352 12.44 -1.02 -25.99
C PRO A 352 12.65 0.24 -25.15
N ALA A 353 11.66 0.56 -24.33
CA ALA A 353 11.80 1.61 -23.33
C ALA A 353 12.68 1.10 -22.17
N GLN A 354 13.47 2.00 -21.59
CA GLN A 354 14.34 1.69 -20.45
C GLN A 354 13.86 2.48 -19.23
N LEU A 355 12.62 2.26 -18.78
CA LEU A 355 12.05 3.02 -17.67
C LEU A 355 12.56 2.54 -16.31
N GLU A 356 13.22 1.38 -16.25
CA GLU A 356 13.87 0.89 -15.02
C GLU A 356 14.81 1.94 -14.41
N ILE A 357 15.44 2.80 -15.23
CA ILE A 357 16.33 3.86 -14.74
C ILE A 357 15.61 4.89 -13.88
N LEU A 358 14.31 5.12 -14.09
CA LEU A 358 13.52 6.06 -13.28
C LEU A 358 13.18 5.45 -11.92
N THR A 359 12.89 4.15 -11.88
CA THR A 359 12.54 3.44 -10.63
C THR A 359 13.69 3.38 -9.62
N ARG A 360 14.94 3.57 -10.09
CA ARG A 360 16.15 3.61 -9.26
C ARG A 360 16.51 4.98 -8.73
N VAL A 361 15.80 6.04 -9.13
CA VAL A 361 15.98 7.39 -8.59
C VAL A 361 15.28 7.45 -7.23
N ARG A 362 15.91 8.10 -6.22
CA ARG A 362 15.24 8.36 -4.93
C ARG A 362 13.97 9.15 -5.16
N ARG A 363 12.87 8.76 -4.52
CA ARG A 363 11.55 9.40 -4.74
C ARG A 363 11.56 10.92 -4.54
N THR A 364 12.34 11.40 -3.57
CA THR A 364 12.48 12.83 -3.27
C THR A 364 13.06 13.66 -4.42
N ALA A 365 13.81 13.03 -5.32
CA ALA A 365 14.37 13.67 -6.53
C ALA A 365 13.48 13.48 -7.77
N VAL A 366 12.54 12.53 -7.75
CA VAL A 366 11.68 12.19 -8.90
C VAL A 366 10.79 13.37 -9.31
N ALA A 367 10.25 14.12 -8.34
CA ALA A 367 9.40 15.27 -8.64
C ALA A 367 10.13 16.37 -9.40
N ALA A 368 11.36 16.70 -8.99
CA ALA A 368 12.18 17.71 -9.63
C ALA A 368 12.58 17.29 -11.06
N ILE A 369 13.09 16.07 -11.23
CA ILE A 369 13.52 15.60 -12.55
C ILE A 369 12.34 15.52 -13.53
N ARG A 370 11.15 15.08 -13.09
CA ARG A 370 9.97 15.00 -13.96
C ARG A 370 9.61 16.33 -14.60
N ALA A 371 9.69 17.42 -13.84
CA ALA A 371 9.40 18.77 -14.37
C ALA A 371 10.43 19.24 -15.41
N GLU A 372 11.63 18.64 -15.41
CA GLU A 372 12.73 18.99 -16.30
C GLU A 372 12.83 18.07 -17.53
N LEU A 373 12.08 16.98 -17.60
CA LEU A 373 12.08 16.08 -18.77
C LEU A 373 11.45 16.75 -20.00
N ASP A 374 11.72 16.22 -21.18
CA ASP A 374 11.01 16.64 -22.39
C ASP A 374 9.47 16.59 -22.22
N PRO A 375 8.70 17.62 -22.62
CA PRO A 375 7.25 17.66 -22.43
C PRO A 375 6.49 16.49 -23.05
N ALA A 376 6.96 15.94 -24.19
CA ALA A 376 6.31 14.78 -24.81
C ALA A 376 6.52 13.54 -23.93
N LEU A 377 7.74 13.34 -23.42
CA LEU A 377 8.04 12.26 -22.48
C LEU A 377 7.21 12.43 -21.19
N GLN A 378 7.08 13.64 -20.64
CA GLN A 378 6.24 13.89 -19.46
C GLN A 378 4.79 13.45 -19.69
N GLN A 379 4.22 13.78 -20.85
CA GLN A 379 2.85 13.39 -21.20
C GLN A 379 2.70 11.88 -21.32
N GLU A 380 3.64 11.20 -21.96
CA GLU A 380 3.63 9.73 -22.09
C GLU A 380 3.79 9.04 -20.73
N LEU A 381 4.69 9.51 -19.87
CA LEU A 381 4.84 9.01 -18.51
C LEU A 381 3.56 9.24 -17.68
N ALA A 382 2.87 10.37 -17.87
CA ALA A 382 1.60 10.64 -17.20
C ALA A 382 0.49 9.64 -17.63
N GLN A 383 0.46 9.21 -18.89
CA GLN A 383 -0.47 8.18 -19.34
C GLN A 383 -0.21 6.84 -18.67
N LEU A 384 1.05 6.47 -18.44
CA LEU A 384 1.39 5.22 -17.75
C LEU A 384 0.87 5.16 -16.31
N ARG A 385 0.66 6.33 -15.67
CA ARG A 385 0.11 6.42 -14.30
C ARG A 385 -1.37 6.06 -14.23
N LEU A 386 -2.07 6.06 -15.35
CA LEU A 386 -3.47 5.63 -15.43
C LEU A 386 -3.61 4.09 -15.37
N ALA A 387 -2.50 3.35 -15.33
CA ALA A 387 -2.49 1.91 -15.12
C ALA A 387 -2.07 1.55 -13.69
N PRO A 388 -3.03 1.29 -12.78
CA PRO A 388 -2.72 0.86 -11.41
C PRO A 388 -2.16 -0.57 -11.31
N VAL A 389 -2.46 -1.42 -12.29
CA VAL A 389 -1.98 -2.81 -12.35
C VAL A 389 -1.19 -3.00 -13.64
N TRP A 390 0.05 -3.48 -13.50
CA TRP A 390 0.96 -3.78 -14.60
C TRP A 390 1.24 -5.28 -14.66
N LEU A 391 1.14 -5.88 -15.85
CA LEU A 391 1.61 -7.23 -16.13
C LEU A 391 2.90 -7.13 -16.94
N ASN A 392 4.02 -7.56 -16.37
CA ASN A 392 5.24 -7.77 -17.13
C ASN A 392 5.28 -9.21 -17.65
N ALA A 393 5.12 -9.33 -18.98
CA ALA A 393 5.11 -10.57 -19.72
C ALA A 393 6.50 -10.99 -20.23
N ASP A 394 7.54 -10.22 -19.95
CA ASP A 394 8.91 -10.58 -20.29
C ASP A 394 9.38 -11.76 -19.43
N PRO A 395 9.72 -12.90 -20.05
CA PRO A 395 9.99 -14.12 -19.31
C PRO A 395 11.24 -13.95 -18.46
N ARG A 396 11.10 -14.26 -17.17
CA ARG A 396 12.24 -14.33 -16.24
C ARG A 396 12.39 -15.72 -15.64
N PRO A 397 13.62 -16.23 -15.45
CA PRO A 397 13.80 -17.54 -14.85
C PRO A 397 13.27 -17.57 -13.41
N ARG A 398 12.37 -18.52 -13.11
CA ARG A 398 11.83 -18.74 -11.76
C ARG A 398 12.89 -18.95 -10.68
N ARG A 399 14.07 -19.46 -11.04
CA ARG A 399 15.20 -19.69 -10.12
C ARG A 399 15.81 -18.41 -9.55
N LEU A 400 15.48 -17.24 -10.10
CA LEU A 400 15.95 -15.97 -9.57
C LEU A 400 15.22 -15.68 -8.26
N PRO A 401 15.92 -15.15 -7.23
CA PRO A 401 15.27 -14.60 -6.05
C PRO A 401 14.21 -13.55 -6.42
N LEU A 402 13.15 -13.44 -5.61
CA LEU A 402 12.12 -12.40 -5.75
C LEU A 402 12.75 -11.01 -5.78
N GLY A 403 13.77 -10.77 -4.97
CA GLY A 403 14.55 -9.52 -4.96
C GLY A 403 15.18 -9.16 -6.31
N LEU A 404 15.50 -10.14 -7.16
CA LEU A 404 16.00 -9.90 -8.53
C LEU A 404 14.87 -9.88 -9.56
N LEU A 405 13.82 -10.70 -9.37
CA LEU A 405 12.67 -10.76 -10.27
C LEU A 405 11.97 -9.39 -10.33
N ARG A 406 11.74 -8.75 -9.18
CA ARG A 406 11.06 -7.45 -9.07
C ARG A 406 11.83 -6.26 -9.65
N GLN A 407 13.13 -6.40 -9.88
CA GLN A 407 13.99 -5.35 -10.43
C GLN A 407 13.86 -5.24 -11.97
N ALA A 408 12.82 -5.83 -12.55
CA ALA A 408 12.54 -5.73 -13.97
C ALA A 408 11.96 -4.38 -14.36
N GLU A 409 11.80 -4.20 -15.68
CA GLU A 409 10.92 -3.18 -16.23
C GLU A 409 9.57 -3.25 -15.51
N ARG A 410 9.25 -2.13 -14.91
CA ARG A 410 7.95 -1.79 -14.35
C ARG A 410 7.76 -0.35 -14.74
N SER A 411 6.51 0.10 -14.81
CA SER A 411 6.20 1.50 -15.08
C SER A 411 6.92 2.45 -14.09
N VAL A 412 6.60 3.74 -14.11
CA VAL A 412 7.32 4.81 -13.40
C VAL A 412 7.40 4.70 -11.86
N GLY A 413 6.94 3.61 -11.26
CA GLY A 413 7.02 3.30 -9.83
C GLY A 413 5.88 3.87 -8.99
N ASP A 414 4.93 4.56 -9.63
CA ASP A 414 3.81 5.24 -8.95
C ASP A 414 2.60 4.34 -8.72
N HIS A 415 2.60 3.14 -9.31
CA HIS A 415 1.45 2.27 -9.37
C HIS A 415 1.44 1.25 -8.21
N PRO A 416 0.23 0.83 -7.78
CA PRO A 416 0.06 -0.16 -6.71
C PRO A 416 0.73 -1.51 -6.98
N LEU A 417 0.54 -2.10 -8.16
CA LEU A 417 0.82 -3.53 -8.37
C LEU A 417 1.51 -3.80 -9.72
N THR A 418 2.63 -4.51 -9.68
CA THR A 418 3.23 -5.17 -10.85
C THR A 418 3.12 -6.69 -10.68
N ILE A 419 2.81 -7.42 -11.74
CA ILE A 419 2.81 -8.87 -11.78
C ILE A 419 3.85 -9.31 -12.80
N PHE A 420 4.82 -10.14 -12.40
CA PHE A 420 5.85 -10.69 -13.26
C PHE A 420 5.56 -12.16 -13.56
N THR A 421 5.65 -12.57 -14.83
CA THR A 421 5.61 -13.99 -15.20
C THR A 421 7.01 -14.60 -15.12
N THR A 422 7.13 -15.78 -14.53
CA THR A 422 8.37 -16.58 -14.58
C THR A 422 8.32 -17.71 -15.61
N GLY A 423 7.22 -17.81 -16.36
CA GLY A 423 6.87 -18.95 -17.19
C GLY A 423 6.14 -20.05 -16.42
N ASP A 424 6.52 -20.29 -15.16
CA ASP A 424 5.99 -21.38 -14.32
C ASP A 424 5.28 -20.88 -13.04
N SER A 425 5.30 -19.58 -12.79
CA SER A 425 4.68 -18.91 -11.66
C SER A 425 4.47 -17.42 -11.94
N PHE A 426 3.75 -16.75 -11.05
CA PHE A 426 3.52 -15.31 -11.09
C PHE A 426 3.97 -14.66 -9.78
N VAL A 427 4.81 -13.64 -9.89
CA VAL A 427 5.30 -12.84 -8.76
C VAL A 427 4.54 -11.53 -8.71
N PHE A 428 3.87 -11.28 -7.59
CA PHE A 428 3.17 -10.03 -7.30
C PHE A 428 4.13 -9.11 -6.55
N ASP A 429 4.39 -7.94 -7.13
CA ASP A 429 5.19 -6.88 -6.53
C ASP A 429 4.29 -5.69 -6.17
N GLN A 430 4.01 -5.58 -4.89
CA GLN A 430 2.95 -4.78 -4.31
C GLN A 430 3.55 -3.64 -3.49
N SER A 431 3.18 -2.40 -3.83
CA SER A 431 3.61 -1.23 -3.07
C SER A 431 3.05 -1.28 -1.64
N HIS A 432 3.93 -1.13 -0.64
CA HIS A 432 3.50 -1.04 0.76
C HIS A 432 2.62 0.17 1.03
N ILE A 433 2.60 1.15 0.12
CA ILE A 433 1.66 2.26 0.22
C ILE A 433 0.23 1.74 0.10
N PHE A 434 -0.03 0.87 -0.87
CA PHE A 434 -1.39 0.39 -1.16
C PHE A 434 -1.76 -0.90 -0.43
N PHE A 435 -0.78 -1.68 -0.01
CA PHE A 435 -0.98 -3.03 0.48
C PHE A 435 -0.20 -3.29 1.77
N ASP A 436 -0.86 -3.96 2.71
CA ASP A 436 -0.14 -4.71 3.74
C ASP A 436 0.14 -6.14 3.25
N GLY A 437 1.05 -6.85 3.93
CA GLY A 437 1.45 -8.19 3.51
C GLY A 437 0.34 -9.24 3.56
N ALA A 438 -0.63 -9.10 4.48
CA ALA A 438 -1.74 -10.06 4.62
C ALA A 438 -2.80 -9.85 3.52
N TRP A 439 -3.19 -8.60 3.29
CA TRP A 439 -4.09 -8.21 2.22
C TRP A 439 -3.47 -8.46 0.85
N GLY A 440 -2.19 -8.14 0.67
CA GLY A 440 -1.44 -8.42 -0.56
C GLY A 440 -1.42 -9.90 -0.93
N ALA A 441 -1.12 -10.78 0.03
CA ALA A 441 -1.14 -12.22 -0.18
C ALA A 441 -2.56 -12.73 -0.49
N ALA A 442 -3.58 -12.22 0.23
CA ALA A 442 -4.98 -12.55 -0.03
C ALA A 442 -5.41 -12.13 -1.46
N LEU A 443 -5.05 -10.94 -1.89
CA LEU A 443 -5.35 -10.44 -3.23
C LEU A 443 -4.66 -11.27 -4.31
N ALA A 444 -3.39 -11.64 -4.11
CA ALA A 444 -2.67 -12.48 -5.05
C ALA A 444 -3.33 -13.85 -5.24
N GLU A 445 -3.82 -14.45 -4.16
CA GLU A 445 -4.60 -15.71 -4.23
C GLU A 445 -5.93 -15.50 -4.97
N ILE A 446 -6.67 -14.42 -4.67
CA ILE A 446 -7.93 -14.07 -5.35
C ILE A 446 -7.70 -13.91 -6.85
N MET A 447 -6.71 -13.11 -7.24
CA MET A 447 -6.36 -12.87 -8.63
C MET A 447 -5.90 -14.16 -9.32
N THR A 448 -5.13 -15.01 -8.64
CA THR A 448 -4.70 -16.31 -9.18
C THR A 448 -5.90 -17.21 -9.51
N ASN A 449 -6.89 -17.26 -8.63
CA ASN A 449 -8.10 -18.07 -8.83
C ASN A 449 -9.04 -17.49 -9.90
N GLU A 450 -9.12 -16.17 -10.00
CA GLU A 450 -9.85 -15.49 -11.09
C GLU A 450 -9.16 -15.75 -12.44
N ALA A 451 -7.83 -15.64 -12.50
CA ALA A 451 -7.05 -15.95 -13.70
C ALA A 451 -7.25 -17.41 -14.13
N LEU A 452 -7.29 -18.35 -13.18
CA LEU A 452 -7.61 -19.75 -13.45
C LEU A 452 -9.01 -19.94 -14.04
N SER A 453 -9.99 -19.17 -13.58
CA SER A 453 -11.36 -19.20 -14.13
C SER A 453 -11.38 -18.71 -15.58
N TRP A 454 -10.67 -17.61 -15.89
CA TRP A 454 -10.50 -17.14 -17.27
C TRP A 454 -9.76 -18.15 -18.13
N ALA A 455 -8.68 -18.73 -17.63
CA ALA A 455 -7.92 -19.76 -18.31
C ALA A 455 -8.77 -20.97 -18.69
N ALA A 456 -9.57 -21.48 -17.75
CA ALA A 456 -10.49 -22.60 -18.00
C ALA A 456 -11.49 -22.26 -19.11
N TYR A 457 -12.05 -21.04 -19.11
CA TYR A 457 -12.95 -20.58 -20.16
C TYR A 457 -12.25 -20.42 -21.52
N LEU A 458 -11.13 -19.68 -21.58
CA LEU A 458 -10.41 -19.37 -22.80
C LEU A 458 -9.87 -20.63 -23.50
N HIS A 459 -9.48 -21.65 -22.73
CA HIS A 459 -9.04 -22.94 -23.27
C HIS A 459 -10.14 -23.65 -24.10
N THR A 460 -11.42 -23.37 -23.84
CA THR A 460 -12.54 -23.96 -24.60
C THR A 460 -12.78 -23.29 -25.95
N LEU A 461 -12.15 -22.15 -26.20
CA LEU A 461 -12.36 -21.34 -27.39
C LEU A 461 -11.35 -21.70 -28.49
N PRO A 462 -11.70 -21.44 -29.77
CA PRO A 462 -10.72 -21.57 -30.85
C PRO A 462 -9.55 -20.60 -30.66
N ALA A 463 -8.41 -20.96 -31.24
CA ALA A 463 -7.22 -20.10 -31.26
C ALA A 463 -7.55 -18.74 -31.86
N GLN A 464 -7.18 -17.67 -31.15
CA GLN A 464 -7.41 -16.30 -31.60
C GLN A 464 -6.50 -15.96 -32.78
N GLN A 465 -7.08 -15.40 -33.83
CA GLN A 465 -6.32 -14.81 -34.93
C GLN A 465 -6.03 -13.32 -34.65
N PRO A 466 -4.88 -12.80 -35.10
CA PRO A 466 -4.56 -11.38 -35.05
C PRO A 466 -5.64 -10.54 -35.73
N GLY A 467 -6.01 -9.43 -35.09
CA GLY A 467 -6.98 -8.47 -35.59
C GLY A 467 -6.34 -7.25 -36.25
N GLN A 468 -7.16 -6.21 -36.42
CA GLN A 468 -6.70 -4.90 -36.90
C GLN A 468 -6.37 -3.94 -35.75
N ALA A 469 -7.07 -4.06 -34.62
CA ALA A 469 -6.87 -3.20 -33.47
C ALA A 469 -5.61 -3.61 -32.69
N ARG A 470 -4.80 -2.62 -32.33
CA ARG A 470 -3.67 -2.76 -31.41
C ARG A 470 -3.96 -2.02 -30.10
N PRO A 471 -3.41 -2.50 -28.97
CA PRO A 471 -3.42 -1.70 -27.76
C PRO A 471 -2.58 -0.43 -27.96
N PHE A 472 -2.92 0.62 -27.23
CA PHE A 472 -2.15 1.86 -27.26
C PHE A 472 -0.75 1.62 -26.68
N SER A 473 0.28 2.14 -27.33
CA SER A 473 1.68 2.04 -26.90
C SER A 473 2.31 3.43 -26.96
N PRO A 474 2.69 4.04 -25.82
CA PRO A 474 3.48 5.27 -25.85
C PRO A 474 4.88 4.99 -26.43
N LEU A 475 5.53 6.01 -27.01
CA LEU A 475 6.84 5.86 -27.63
C LEU A 475 7.96 5.77 -26.58
N LEU A 476 7.81 6.50 -25.47
CA LEU A 476 8.72 6.55 -24.33
C LEU A 476 10.16 6.85 -24.73
N HIS A 477 10.34 7.79 -25.65
CA HIS A 477 11.66 8.16 -26.13
C HIS A 477 12.39 9.00 -25.07
N ILE A 478 13.42 8.41 -24.45
CA ILE A 478 14.31 9.13 -23.53
C ILE A 478 15.46 9.72 -24.34
N SER A 479 15.52 11.05 -24.44
CA SER A 479 16.61 11.73 -25.12
C SER A 479 17.94 11.53 -24.38
N PRO A 480 19.10 11.63 -25.06
CA PRO A 480 20.39 11.56 -24.37
C PRO A 480 20.55 12.61 -23.25
N ALA A 481 19.92 13.78 -23.41
CA ALA A 481 19.90 14.84 -22.41
C ALA A 481 19.09 14.42 -21.17
N ASP A 482 17.89 13.88 -21.37
CA ASP A 482 17.05 13.37 -20.28
C ASP A 482 17.72 12.21 -19.55
N HIS A 483 18.30 11.27 -20.30
CA HIS A 483 19.05 10.14 -19.74
C HIS A 483 20.20 10.63 -18.86
N ALA A 484 21.01 11.59 -19.33
CA ALA A 484 22.09 12.18 -18.53
C ALA A 484 21.57 12.85 -17.25
N ARG A 485 20.45 13.57 -17.32
CA ARG A 485 19.83 14.19 -16.14
C ARG A 485 19.33 13.16 -15.13
N ILE A 486 18.64 12.11 -15.59
CA ILE A 486 18.17 11.01 -14.75
C ILE A 486 19.35 10.30 -14.07
N MET A 487 20.44 10.07 -14.81
CA MET A 487 21.65 9.43 -14.28
C MET A 487 22.38 10.26 -13.22
N ALA A 488 22.26 11.59 -13.26
CA ALA A 488 22.86 12.48 -12.27
C ALA A 488 22.08 12.53 -10.94
N MET A 489 20.85 12.00 -10.89
CA MET A 489 20.02 12.06 -9.68
C MET A 489 20.49 11.06 -8.60
N PRO A 490 20.25 11.37 -7.31
CA PRO A 490 20.50 10.44 -6.22
C PRO A 490 19.79 9.11 -6.43
N ARG A 491 20.52 8.01 -6.21
CA ARG A 491 20.02 6.65 -6.41
C ARG A 491 19.59 5.99 -5.11
N ILE A 492 18.60 5.10 -5.19
CA ILE A 492 18.29 4.16 -4.11
C ILE A 492 19.46 3.19 -3.93
N ALA A 493 19.69 2.74 -2.71
CA ALA A 493 20.67 1.70 -2.45
C ALA A 493 20.21 0.39 -3.09
N THR A 494 21.17 -0.44 -3.53
CA THR A 494 20.86 -1.78 -4.03
C THR A 494 20.16 -2.59 -2.95
N GLU A 495 19.01 -3.17 -3.30
CA GLU A 495 18.26 -4.05 -2.41
C GLU A 495 19.10 -5.27 -2.03
N VAL A 496 19.23 -5.53 -0.72
CA VAL A 496 19.91 -6.75 -0.22
C VAL A 496 18.84 -7.78 0.07
N CYS A 497 18.79 -8.83 -0.75
CA CYS A 497 17.85 -9.93 -0.60
C CYS A 497 18.47 -11.07 0.22
N VAL A 498 17.75 -11.55 1.23
CA VAL A 498 18.08 -12.78 1.98
C VAL A 498 16.91 -13.74 1.86
N GLU A 499 16.79 -14.39 0.71
CA GLU A 499 15.90 -15.52 0.51
C GLU A 499 16.60 -16.81 0.92
N THR A 500 15.97 -17.59 1.78
CA THR A 500 16.49 -18.88 2.21
C THR A 500 15.36 -19.86 2.42
N SER A 501 15.51 -21.02 1.80
CA SER A 501 14.65 -22.19 2.00
C SER A 501 14.99 -22.95 3.29
N ALA A 502 16.04 -22.53 4.01
CA ALA A 502 16.53 -23.19 5.23
C ALA A 502 15.92 -22.61 6.52
N ILE A 503 14.96 -21.68 6.43
CA ILE A 503 14.33 -21.08 7.61
C ILE A 503 13.47 -22.12 8.35
N LYS A 504 13.86 -22.42 9.59
CA LYS A 504 13.03 -23.19 10.53
C LYS A 504 12.03 -22.26 11.21
N LEU A 505 10.91 -21.98 10.54
CA LEU A 505 9.88 -21.03 11.00
C LEU A 505 9.42 -21.32 12.43
N ASP A 506 9.26 -22.61 12.76
CA ASP A 506 8.89 -23.05 14.11
C ASP A 506 9.91 -22.63 15.18
N ALA A 507 11.20 -22.70 14.86
CA ALA A 507 12.27 -22.27 15.77
C ALA A 507 12.22 -20.75 16.00
N ILE A 508 11.97 -19.96 14.94
CA ILE A 508 11.81 -18.50 15.04
C ILE A 508 10.57 -18.14 15.87
N LEU A 509 9.42 -18.78 15.61
CA LEU A 509 8.19 -18.53 16.36
C LEU A 509 8.33 -18.98 17.83
N SER A 510 9.07 -20.05 18.09
CA SER A 510 9.38 -20.49 19.45
C SER A 510 10.30 -19.49 20.16
N LEU A 511 11.31 -18.97 19.47
CA LEU A 511 12.19 -17.92 19.98
C LEU A 511 11.42 -16.61 20.27
N ARG A 512 10.53 -16.18 19.36
CA ARG A 512 9.67 -15.00 19.56
C ARG A 512 8.77 -15.16 20.78
N ARG A 513 8.17 -16.34 20.98
CA ARG A 513 7.37 -16.65 22.18
C ARG A 513 8.22 -16.56 23.46
N LYS A 514 9.44 -17.10 23.45
CA LYS A 514 10.38 -17.00 24.58
C LYS A 514 10.79 -15.56 24.86
N PHE A 515 11.05 -14.73 23.83
CA PHE A 515 11.36 -13.31 24.03
C PHE A 515 10.17 -12.53 24.57
N LYS A 516 8.96 -12.78 24.07
CA LYS A 516 7.74 -12.16 24.61
C LYS A 516 7.54 -12.52 26.08
N GLN A 517 7.61 -13.81 26.42
CA GLN A 517 7.54 -14.28 27.81
C GLN A 517 8.59 -13.60 28.70
N ARG A 518 9.82 -13.45 28.20
CA ARG A 518 10.89 -12.76 28.94
C ARG A 518 10.66 -11.26 29.08
N SER A 519 10.13 -10.59 28.05
CA SER A 519 9.77 -9.17 28.10
C SER A 519 8.63 -8.90 29.08
N ASP A 520 7.60 -9.75 29.06
CA ASP A 520 6.46 -9.69 29.96
C ASP A 520 6.92 -9.92 31.43
N LEU A 521 7.85 -10.86 31.65
CA LEU A 521 8.46 -11.11 32.96
C LEU A 521 9.35 -9.96 33.46
N LEU A 522 10.01 -9.23 32.55
CA LEU A 522 10.89 -8.12 32.89
C LEU A 522 10.15 -6.78 32.98
N GLN A 523 8.84 -6.73 32.74
CA GLN A 523 8.03 -5.49 32.67
C GLN A 523 8.66 -4.39 31.80
N LEU A 524 9.38 -4.79 30.75
CA LEU A 524 10.15 -3.87 29.89
C LEU A 524 9.30 -3.13 28.84
N THR A 525 7.97 -3.16 28.94
CA THR A 525 7.09 -2.45 28.01
C THR A 525 7.11 -0.95 28.29
N VAL A 526 7.66 -0.20 27.33
CA VAL A 526 7.32 1.20 27.04
C VAL A 526 5.89 1.28 26.50
#